data_AF-R6W7I3-F1
#
_entry.id   AF-R6W7I3-F1
#
_cell.length_a   1.000
_cell.length_b   1.000
_cell.length_c   1.000
_cell.angle_alpha   90.00
_cell.angle_beta   90.00
_cell.angle_gamma   90.00
#
_symmetry.space_group_name_H-M   'P 1'
#
loop_
_entity.id
_entity.type
_entity.pdbx_description
1 polymer ?
#
loop_
_entity_poly.entity_id
_entity_poly.type
_entity_poly.pdbx_seq_one_letter_code
_entity_poly.pdbx_strand_id
1 'polypeptide(L)'
;MTSTISFPGLGIGEFTINRTAFTIFGINVQWYGLILTTGILVAFILFYRRAIKTERLTEDDVLNVTLLTVPISIIGARIVYVLTTWSDGKYKTFYDVIAIWEGGIAIYGAILFGLATVIIYCRIRKLSTLSLLDALAPAVMMGQIIGRWGNFVNAEAYGWSEGVEKLPWRMTVGNVYIDNKLRPDIQFVHPTFLYESLWNLVGFIIIQLIYRKKKANGEIFSLYMLWYGFGRGFIEMLRTDSLYLFNTSIKFSVFTGFVCFVGGTALLIYLLKKSKKSNAELAEYEKAYSAVDTYNTVDVKNEADDKELSEKLDKLENAKNDESSDKSVEETIDKNNDGEIEK
;
A
#
# COMPACT_ATOMS: atom_id res chain seq x y z
N MET A 1 -25.25 7.56 26.27
CA MET A 1 -25.22 8.84 25.53
C MET A 1 -25.71 8.58 24.11
N THR A 2 -26.71 9.33 23.67
CA THR A 2 -27.28 9.22 22.32
C THR A 2 -26.82 10.37 21.45
N SER A 3 -26.64 10.11 20.16
CA SER A 3 -26.36 11.10 19.12
C SER A 3 -27.62 11.31 18.29
N THR A 4 -28.08 12.55 18.16
CA THR A 4 -29.22 12.90 17.31
C THR A 4 -28.72 13.41 15.97
N ILE A 5 -29.22 12.84 14.87
CA ILE A 5 -28.77 13.13 13.50
C ILE A 5 -29.98 13.19 12.55
N SER A 6 -29.92 14.05 11.54
CA SER A 6 -30.85 14.01 10.39
C SER A 6 -30.19 14.47 9.09
N PHE A 7 -30.79 14.16 7.94
CA PHE A 7 -30.40 14.68 6.63
C PHE A 7 -31.63 15.25 5.90
N PRO A 8 -32.05 16.48 6.26
CA PRO A 8 -33.35 17.01 5.84
C PRO A 8 -33.43 17.25 4.33
N GLY A 9 -32.31 17.58 3.68
CA GLY A 9 -32.29 17.72 2.22
C GLY A 9 -32.41 16.40 1.44
N LEU A 10 -32.20 15.26 2.10
CA LEU A 10 -32.41 13.93 1.55
C LEU A 10 -33.76 13.31 1.98
N GLY A 11 -34.59 14.07 2.71
CA GLY A 11 -35.85 13.55 3.28
C GLY A 11 -35.65 12.56 4.43
N ILE A 12 -34.44 12.46 4.99
CA ILE A 12 -34.16 11.60 6.14
C ILE A 12 -34.42 12.43 7.40
N GLY A 13 -35.52 12.11 8.08
CA GLY A 13 -35.93 12.75 9.33
C GLY A 13 -34.93 12.51 10.48
N GLU A 14 -35.23 13.10 11.63
CA GLU A 14 -34.41 12.94 12.82
C GLU A 14 -34.44 11.50 13.35
N PHE A 15 -33.27 10.96 13.64
CA PHE A 15 -33.10 9.67 14.30
C PHE A 15 -31.99 9.77 15.36
N THR A 16 -32.05 8.85 16.32
CA THR A 16 -31.09 8.78 17.41
C THR A 16 -30.27 7.50 17.34
N ILE A 17 -28.97 7.61 17.61
CA ILE A 17 -28.06 6.47 17.69
C ILE A 17 -27.52 6.40 19.11
N ASN A 18 -27.71 5.25 19.77
CA ASN A 18 -27.00 4.99 21.03
C ASN A 18 -25.52 4.74 20.72
N ARG A 19 -24.61 5.50 21.34
CA ARG A 19 -23.16 5.33 21.14
C ARG A 19 -22.65 3.99 21.67
N THR A 20 -23.33 3.45 22.68
CA THR A 20 -23.05 2.12 23.24
C THR A 20 -23.74 1.06 22.39
N ALA A 21 -22.94 0.14 21.85
CA ALA A 21 -23.41 -0.97 21.02
C ALA A 21 -24.09 -2.04 21.88
N PHE A 22 -23.39 -2.46 22.94
CA PHE A 22 -23.89 -3.41 23.92
C PHE A 22 -23.07 -3.32 25.22
N THR A 23 -23.58 -3.92 26.28
CA THR A 23 -22.92 -3.96 27.59
C THR A 23 -22.63 -5.41 27.97
N ILE A 24 -21.39 -5.71 28.35
CA ILE A 24 -20.96 -7.04 28.82
C ILE A 24 -20.37 -6.88 30.22
N PHE A 25 -20.88 -7.61 31.21
CA PHE A 25 -20.42 -7.58 32.61
C PHE A 25 -20.28 -6.16 33.19
N GLY A 26 -21.20 -5.24 32.84
CA GLY A 26 -21.16 -3.85 33.28
C GLY A 26 -20.19 -2.95 32.50
N ILE A 27 -19.46 -3.49 31.52
CA ILE A 27 -18.56 -2.75 30.64
C ILE A 27 -19.30 -2.38 29.35
N ASN A 28 -19.37 -1.09 29.06
CA ASN A 28 -20.05 -0.56 27.87
C ASN A 28 -19.13 -0.60 26.65
N VAL A 29 -19.47 -1.43 25.66
CA VAL A 29 -18.76 -1.49 24.38
C VAL A 29 -19.34 -0.45 23.44
N GLN A 30 -18.49 0.48 22.98
CA GLN A 30 -18.90 1.57 22.10
C GLN A 30 -18.85 1.15 20.62
N TRP A 31 -19.83 1.61 19.82
CA TRP A 31 -19.81 1.43 18.36
C TRP A 31 -18.53 1.95 17.73
N TYR A 32 -18.03 3.09 18.20
CA TYR A 32 -16.79 3.70 17.72
C TYR A 32 -15.61 2.71 17.80
N GLY A 33 -15.48 2.00 18.93
CA GLY A 33 -14.44 0.98 19.12
C GLY A 33 -14.61 -0.19 18.16
N LEU A 34 -15.84 -0.69 18.01
CA LEU A 34 -16.14 -1.82 17.11
C LEU A 34 -15.84 -1.48 15.64
N ILE A 35 -16.20 -0.27 15.20
CA ILE A 35 -15.94 0.22 13.84
C ILE A 35 -14.43 0.36 13.61
N LEU A 36 -13.69 0.93 14.56
CA LEU A 36 -12.23 1.03 14.47
C LEU A 36 -11.56 -0.34 14.41
N THR A 37 -11.94 -1.27 15.29
CA THR A 37 -11.42 -2.64 15.28
C THR A 37 -11.70 -3.32 13.94
N THR A 38 -12.92 -3.17 13.41
CA THR A 38 -13.27 -3.70 12.09
C THR A 38 -12.40 -3.10 10.99
N GLY A 39 -12.19 -1.77 11.02
CA GLY A 39 -11.29 -1.09 10.09
C GLY A 39 -9.85 -1.60 10.15
N ILE A 40 -9.32 -1.83 11.36
CA ILE A 40 -7.98 -2.39 11.58
C ILE A 40 -7.89 -3.81 11.04
N LEU A 41 -8.89 -4.66 11.30
CA LEU A 41 -8.91 -6.04 10.80
C LEU A 41 -8.95 -6.09 9.26
N VAL A 42 -9.81 -5.29 8.64
CA VAL A 42 -9.89 -5.18 7.18
C VAL A 42 -8.58 -4.66 6.59
N ALA A 43 -7.99 -3.63 7.20
CA ALA A 43 -6.69 -3.10 6.81
C ALA A 43 -5.61 -4.20 6.91
N PHE A 44 -5.55 -4.93 8.02
CA PHE A 44 -4.57 -5.99 8.22
C PHE A 44 -4.73 -7.12 7.19
N ILE A 45 -5.96 -7.58 6.93
CA ILE A 45 -6.21 -8.63 5.92
C ILE A 45 -5.73 -8.18 4.53
N LEU A 46 -5.99 -6.92 4.16
CA LEU A 46 -5.52 -6.37 2.89
C LEU A 46 -4.01 -6.23 2.82
N PHE A 47 -3.40 -5.71 3.90
CA PHE A 47 -1.95 -5.62 4.02
C PHE A 47 -1.30 -6.99 3.90
N TYR A 48 -1.76 -7.97 4.68
CA TYR A 48 -1.25 -9.34 4.70
C TYR A 48 -1.30 -9.98 3.31
N ARG A 49 -2.48 -9.96 2.67
CA ARG A 49 -2.65 -10.54 1.32
C ARG A 49 -1.74 -9.89 0.29
N ARG A 50 -1.52 -8.57 0.38
CA ARG A 50 -0.75 -7.82 -0.60
C ARG A 50 0.75 -7.91 -0.39
N ALA A 51 1.19 -7.84 0.86
CA ALA A 51 2.58 -8.02 1.26
C ALA A 51 3.13 -9.35 0.75
N ILE A 52 2.37 -10.44 0.93
CA ILE A 52 2.78 -11.78 0.48
C ILE A 52 2.71 -11.91 -1.03
N LYS A 53 1.56 -11.58 -1.64
CA LYS A 53 1.34 -11.87 -3.07
C LYS A 53 2.09 -10.94 -4.02
N THR A 54 2.29 -9.68 -3.64
CA THR A 54 2.78 -8.65 -4.58
C THR A 54 4.14 -8.10 -4.19
N GLU A 55 4.41 -7.98 -2.89
CA GLU A 55 5.68 -7.41 -2.39
C GLU A 55 6.71 -8.48 -1.99
N ARG A 56 6.39 -9.77 -2.18
CA ARG A 56 7.26 -10.93 -1.92
C ARG A 56 7.79 -10.97 -0.47
N LEU A 57 7.00 -10.50 0.49
CA LEU A 57 7.28 -10.61 1.92
C LEU A 57 6.83 -11.99 2.44
N THR A 58 7.52 -12.54 3.42
CA THR A 58 7.10 -13.79 4.07
C THR A 58 5.95 -13.55 5.04
N GLU A 59 5.17 -14.58 5.34
CA GLU A 59 4.10 -14.51 6.35
C GLU A 59 4.64 -14.08 7.71
N ASP A 60 5.79 -14.65 8.10
CA ASP A 60 6.47 -14.31 9.34
C ASP A 60 6.88 -12.84 9.39
N ASP A 61 7.39 -12.28 8.29
CA ASP A 61 7.78 -10.86 8.27
C ASP A 61 6.56 -9.95 8.49
N VAL A 62 5.42 -10.29 7.87
CA VAL A 62 4.16 -9.54 8.00
C VAL A 62 3.57 -9.65 9.40
N LEU A 63 3.57 -10.84 9.99
CA LEU A 63 3.06 -11.05 11.35
C LEU A 63 3.97 -10.37 12.38
N ASN A 64 5.28 -10.57 12.29
CA ASN A 64 6.24 -10.00 13.23
C ASN A 64 6.25 -8.47 13.18
N VAL A 65 6.26 -7.86 11.99
CA VAL A 65 6.21 -6.39 11.88
C VAL A 65 4.91 -5.85 12.48
N THR A 66 3.79 -6.53 12.28
CA THR A 66 2.48 -6.11 12.82
C THR A 66 2.45 -6.22 14.34
N LEU A 67 2.90 -7.36 14.88
CA LEU A 67 2.96 -7.62 16.32
C LEU A 67 3.90 -6.66 17.06
N LEU A 68 4.93 -6.14 16.40
CA LEU A 68 5.78 -5.09 16.97
C LEU A 68 5.19 -3.69 16.78
N THR A 69 4.69 -3.39 15.59
CA THR A 69 4.23 -2.04 15.24
C THR A 69 3.00 -1.63 16.02
N VAL A 70 2.02 -2.53 16.20
CA VAL A 70 0.76 -2.18 16.89
C VAL A 70 0.98 -1.77 18.35
N PRO A 71 1.67 -2.56 19.21
CA PRO A 71 1.93 -2.15 20.58
C PRO A 71 2.79 -0.90 20.69
N ILE A 72 3.86 -0.79 19.88
CA ILE A 72 4.75 0.38 19.91
C ILE A 72 4.02 1.64 19.47
N SER A 73 3.11 1.53 18.48
CA SER A 73 2.24 2.65 18.07
C SER A 73 1.31 3.10 19.19
N ILE A 74 0.70 2.16 19.94
CA ILE A 74 -0.17 2.50 21.08
C ILE A 74 0.64 3.20 22.19
N ILE A 75 1.83 2.70 22.50
CA ILE A 75 2.75 3.31 23.46
C ILE A 75 3.13 4.73 23.00
N GLY A 76 3.52 4.89 21.74
CA GLY A 76 3.83 6.19 21.15
C GLY A 76 2.67 7.17 21.19
N ALA A 77 1.45 6.69 20.90
CA ALA A 77 0.24 7.49 20.97
C ALA A 77 0.00 8.04 22.38
N ARG A 78 0.25 7.21 23.41
CA ARG A 78 0.11 7.61 24.80
C ARG A 78 1.21 8.58 25.23
N ILE A 79 2.47 8.30 24.88
CA ILE A 79 3.60 9.19 25.18
C ILE A 79 3.33 10.59 24.63
N VAL A 80 2.98 10.70 23.35
CA VAL A 80 2.72 12.01 22.74
C VAL A 80 1.52 12.70 23.38
N TYR A 81 0.44 11.98 23.68
CA TYR A 81 -0.71 12.54 24.39
C TYR A 81 -0.28 13.15 25.73
N VAL A 82 0.38 12.36 26.58
CA VAL A 82 0.84 12.79 27.91
C VAL A 82 1.75 14.01 27.83
N LEU A 83 2.68 14.04 26.87
CA LEU A 83 3.56 15.20 26.68
C LEU A 83 2.78 16.46 26.29
N THR A 84 1.75 16.33 25.45
CA THR A 84 0.95 17.48 25.00
C THR A 84 -0.05 18.00 26.04
N THR A 85 -0.48 17.15 26.98
CA THR A 85 -1.44 17.51 28.04
C THR A 85 -0.80 17.58 29.42
N TRP A 86 0.54 17.56 29.51
CA TRP A 86 1.27 17.54 30.78
C TRP A 86 0.91 18.71 31.69
N SER A 87 0.72 19.89 31.10
CA SER A 87 0.37 21.13 31.80
C SER A 87 -1.09 21.19 32.31
N ASP A 88 -1.95 20.25 31.91
CA ASP A 88 -3.38 20.27 32.26
C ASP A 88 -3.64 19.87 33.73
N GLY A 89 -2.60 19.48 34.48
CA GLY A 89 -2.73 19.04 35.88
C GLY A 89 -3.50 17.73 36.09
N LYS A 90 -3.75 16.98 35.00
CA LYS A 90 -4.52 15.73 34.98
C LYS A 90 -3.76 14.52 35.54
N TYR A 91 -2.44 14.59 35.63
CA TYR A 91 -1.58 13.49 36.05
C TYR A 91 -1.17 13.65 37.51
N LYS A 92 -1.85 12.94 38.41
CA LYS A 92 -1.56 12.95 39.85
C LYS A 92 -0.65 11.79 40.27
N THR A 93 -0.66 10.71 39.48
CA THR A 93 0.09 9.48 39.73
C THR A 93 0.70 8.93 38.45
N PHE A 94 1.68 8.03 38.58
CA PHE A 94 2.24 7.30 37.43
C PHE A 94 1.20 6.43 36.71
N TYR A 95 0.16 5.97 37.43
CA TYR A 95 -0.95 5.22 36.85
C TYR A 95 -1.69 6.05 35.78
N ASP A 96 -1.90 7.34 36.04
CA ASP A 96 -2.57 8.26 35.11
C ASP A 96 -1.80 8.40 33.79
N VAL A 97 -0.48 8.20 33.81
CA VAL A 97 0.37 8.25 32.60
C VAL A 97 0.15 7.02 31.72
N ILE A 98 -0.14 5.85 32.30
CA ILE A 98 -0.26 4.57 31.59
C ILE A 98 -1.70 4.26 31.19
N ALA A 99 -2.69 4.79 31.90
CA ALA A 99 -4.10 4.43 31.74
C ALA A 99 -4.68 4.80 30.36
N ILE A 100 -4.45 3.93 29.36
CA ILE A 100 -4.95 4.07 27.99
C ILE A 100 -6.45 3.77 27.88
N TRP A 101 -7.01 3.01 28.83
CA TRP A 101 -8.45 2.69 28.88
C TRP A 101 -9.32 3.87 29.32
N GLU A 102 -8.73 4.87 29.97
CA GLU A 102 -9.39 6.16 30.29
C GLU A 102 -9.45 7.09 29.06
N GLY A 103 -9.01 6.62 27.90
CA GLY A 103 -8.84 7.42 26.68
C GLY A 103 -7.53 8.20 26.69
N GLY A 104 -7.44 9.24 25.86
CA GLY A 104 -6.25 10.08 25.77
C GLY A 104 -5.13 9.45 24.96
N ILE A 105 -5.36 9.34 23.65
CA ILE A 105 -4.39 8.84 22.67
C ILE A 105 -4.20 9.88 21.58
N ALA A 106 -2.95 10.20 21.26
CA ALA A 106 -2.60 11.13 20.19
C ALA A 106 -2.23 10.34 18.93
N ILE A 107 -3.04 10.46 17.88
CA ILE A 107 -2.84 9.72 16.62
C ILE A 107 -1.46 9.97 16.00
N TYR A 108 -0.91 11.17 16.16
CA TYR A 108 0.42 11.52 15.65
C TYR A 108 1.53 10.70 16.31
N GLY A 109 1.38 10.38 17.60
CA GLY A 109 2.30 9.48 18.30
C GLY A 109 2.24 8.06 17.74
N ALA A 110 1.04 7.57 17.44
CA ALA A 110 0.87 6.26 16.81
C ALA A 110 1.57 6.19 15.45
N ILE A 111 1.37 7.21 14.61
CA ILE A 111 1.95 7.27 13.26
C ILE A 111 3.48 7.36 13.34
N LEU A 112 4.03 8.23 14.19
CA LEU A 112 5.47 8.45 14.30
C LEU A 112 6.18 7.18 14.78
N PHE A 113 5.73 6.62 15.90
CA PHE A 113 6.35 5.43 16.48
C PHE A 113 6.11 4.20 15.61
N GLY A 114 4.93 4.05 15.02
CA GLY A 114 4.64 2.95 14.10
C GLY A 114 5.52 2.98 12.86
N LEU A 115 5.68 4.15 12.23
CA LEU A 115 6.57 4.30 11.07
C LEU A 115 8.03 4.02 11.45
N ALA A 116 8.49 4.52 12.60
CA ALA A 116 9.83 4.23 13.10
C ALA A 116 10.05 2.72 13.31
N THR A 117 9.09 2.02 13.92
CA THR A 117 9.15 0.56 14.10
C THR A 117 9.25 -0.16 12.76
N VAL A 118 8.42 0.20 11.77
CA VAL A 118 8.46 -0.40 10.43
C VAL A 118 9.82 -0.20 9.77
N ILE A 119 10.38 1.03 9.83
CA ILE A 119 11.69 1.34 9.26
C ILE A 119 12.79 0.51 9.94
N ILE A 120 12.83 0.50 11.27
CA ILE A 120 13.82 -0.22 12.07
C ILE A 120 13.73 -1.72 11.80
N TYR A 121 12.52 -2.29 11.84
CA TYR A 121 12.28 -3.70 11.57
C TYR A 121 12.78 -4.10 10.18
N CYS A 122 12.42 -3.32 9.15
CA CYS A 122 12.88 -3.57 7.78
C CYS A 122 14.40 -3.52 7.67
N ARG A 123 15.06 -2.58 8.38
CA ARG A 123 16.53 -2.48 8.37
C ARG A 123 17.19 -3.69 9.02
N ILE A 124 16.68 -4.14 10.16
CA ILE A 124 17.21 -5.33 10.87
C ILE A 124 17.04 -6.58 10.01
N ARG A 125 15.87 -6.73 9.36
CA ARG A 125 15.50 -7.90 8.55
C ARG A 125 15.95 -7.81 7.09
N LYS A 126 16.65 -6.73 6.71
CA LYS A 126 17.09 -6.45 5.33
C LYS A 126 15.95 -6.46 4.30
N LEU A 127 14.76 -6.04 4.72
CA LEU A 127 13.57 -5.92 3.88
C LEU A 127 13.50 -4.52 3.24
N SER A 128 12.86 -4.45 2.08
CA SER A 128 12.57 -3.17 1.44
C SER A 128 11.45 -2.46 2.18
N THR A 129 11.79 -1.43 2.97
CA THR A 129 10.81 -0.59 3.67
C THR A 129 9.76 -0.02 2.71
N LEU A 130 10.17 0.43 1.52
CA LEU A 130 9.26 1.00 0.52
C LEU A 130 8.27 -0.03 -0.04
N SER A 131 8.69 -1.29 -0.20
CA SER A 131 7.80 -2.36 -0.65
C SER A 131 6.75 -2.67 0.42
N LEU A 132 7.17 -2.74 1.69
CA LEU A 132 6.24 -2.92 2.81
C LEU A 132 5.26 -1.75 2.92
N LEU A 133 5.74 -0.52 2.78
CA LEU A 133 4.90 0.68 2.79
C LEU A 133 3.93 0.73 1.60
N ASP A 134 4.33 0.25 0.42
CA ASP A 134 3.41 0.10 -0.72
C ASP A 134 2.26 -0.85 -0.40
N ALA A 135 2.53 -1.99 0.24
CA ALA A 135 1.46 -2.90 0.69
C ALA A 135 0.58 -2.28 1.79
N LEU A 136 1.19 -1.50 2.70
CA LEU A 136 0.52 -0.90 3.85
C LEU A 136 -0.37 0.29 3.48
N ALA A 137 0.03 1.11 2.51
CA ALA A 137 -0.67 2.35 2.17
C ALA A 137 -2.17 2.13 1.79
N PRO A 138 -2.54 1.21 0.88
CA PRO A 138 -3.94 0.94 0.57
C PRO A 138 -4.71 0.34 1.76
N ALA A 139 -4.03 -0.41 2.63
CA ALA A 139 -4.63 -0.96 3.84
C ALA A 139 -5.00 0.16 4.84
N VAL A 140 -4.13 1.14 5.02
CA VAL A 140 -4.40 2.32 5.86
C VAL A 140 -5.61 3.11 5.33
N MET A 141 -5.73 3.28 4.02
CA MET A 141 -6.91 3.93 3.42
C MET A 141 -8.20 3.19 3.75
N MET A 142 -8.20 1.87 3.73
CA MET A 142 -9.37 1.08 4.12
C MET A 142 -9.73 1.22 5.60
N GLY A 143 -8.72 1.29 6.47
CA GLY A 143 -8.91 1.66 7.87
C GLY A 143 -9.55 3.04 8.03
N GLN A 144 -9.12 4.04 7.23
CA GLN A 144 -9.68 5.39 7.23
C GLN A 144 -11.12 5.43 6.70
N ILE A 145 -11.42 4.71 5.60
CA ILE A 145 -12.77 4.63 5.01
C ILE A 145 -13.78 4.15 6.06
N ILE A 146 -13.44 3.06 6.75
CA ILE A 146 -14.32 2.45 7.76
C ILE A 146 -14.32 3.27 9.04
N GLY A 147 -13.16 3.68 9.53
CA GLY A 147 -13.02 4.38 10.81
C GLY A 147 -13.80 5.70 10.90
N ARG A 148 -13.98 6.40 9.77
CA ARG A 148 -14.77 7.64 9.72
C ARG A 148 -16.24 7.45 10.10
N TRP A 149 -16.80 6.26 9.92
CA TRP A 149 -18.15 5.96 10.37
C TRP A 149 -18.29 5.90 11.89
N GLY A 150 -17.19 5.77 12.63
CA GLY A 150 -17.19 6.01 14.08
C GLY A 150 -17.57 7.45 14.41
N ASN A 151 -17.02 8.43 13.67
CA ASN A 151 -17.33 9.85 13.89
C ASN A 151 -18.81 10.15 13.61
N PHE A 152 -19.40 9.47 12.62
CA PHE A 152 -20.83 9.54 12.36
C PHE A 152 -21.67 9.07 13.56
N VAL A 153 -21.37 7.90 14.13
CA VAL A 153 -22.11 7.37 15.29
C VAL A 153 -22.00 8.29 16.51
N ASN A 154 -20.85 8.93 16.70
CA ASN A 154 -20.63 9.89 17.78
C ASN A 154 -21.20 11.29 17.48
N ALA A 155 -21.64 11.56 16.25
CA ALA A 155 -21.98 12.90 15.76
C ALA A 155 -20.87 13.93 16.08
N GLU A 156 -19.64 13.61 15.72
CA GLU A 156 -18.46 14.45 15.97
C GLU A 156 -17.70 14.71 14.66
N ALA A 157 -16.67 15.56 14.74
CA ALA A 157 -15.73 15.81 13.64
C ALA A 157 -16.37 16.39 12.36
N TYR A 158 -17.55 17.00 12.46
CA TYR A 158 -18.29 17.63 11.36
C TYR A 158 -17.64 18.93 10.87
N GLY A 159 -18.11 19.44 9.73
CA GLY A 159 -17.64 20.70 9.16
C GLY A 159 -18.71 21.77 9.12
N TRP A 160 -18.30 23.02 8.94
CA TRP A 160 -19.22 24.14 8.78
C TRP A 160 -18.64 25.17 7.82
N SER A 161 -19.50 25.71 6.96
CA SER A 161 -19.24 26.90 6.16
C SER A 161 -20.57 27.58 5.85
N GLU A 162 -20.52 28.86 5.47
CA GLU A 162 -21.69 29.56 4.95
C GLU A 162 -22.25 28.84 3.71
N GLY A 163 -23.59 28.75 3.60
CA GLY A 163 -24.27 28.09 2.49
C GLY A 163 -24.51 26.58 2.68
N VAL A 164 -24.04 25.98 3.79
CA VAL A 164 -24.29 24.55 4.09
C VAL A 164 -25.78 24.20 4.13
N GLU A 165 -26.63 25.16 4.52
CA GLU A 165 -28.09 25.03 4.57
C GLU A 165 -28.72 24.77 3.19
N LYS A 166 -28.05 25.15 2.11
CA LYS A 166 -28.51 24.97 0.73
C LYS A 166 -28.14 23.61 0.15
N LEU A 167 -27.26 22.85 0.82
CA LEU A 167 -26.81 21.55 0.33
C LEU A 167 -27.89 20.48 0.53
N PRO A 168 -28.12 19.60 -0.46
CA PRO A 168 -29.12 18.54 -0.32
C PRO A 168 -28.67 17.44 0.66
N TRP A 169 -27.36 17.23 0.83
CA TRP A 169 -26.81 16.25 1.79
C TRP A 169 -26.39 16.87 3.14
N ARG A 170 -26.88 18.08 3.47
CA ARG A 170 -26.60 18.73 4.76
C ARG A 170 -27.05 17.82 5.92
N MET A 171 -26.26 17.82 6.99
CA MET A 171 -26.49 17.02 8.18
C MET A 171 -26.90 17.92 9.33
N THR A 172 -27.80 17.49 10.20
CA THR A 172 -27.99 18.10 11.52
C THR A 172 -27.38 17.21 12.58
N VAL A 173 -26.89 17.82 13.66
CA VAL A 173 -26.44 17.13 14.86
C VAL A 173 -27.07 17.81 16.06
N GLY A 174 -27.35 17.05 17.13
CA GLY A 174 -28.08 17.57 18.30
C GLY A 174 -27.48 18.86 18.89
N ASN A 175 -26.16 18.89 19.11
CA ASN A 175 -25.43 20.08 19.55
C ASN A 175 -24.23 20.32 18.62
N VAL A 176 -24.15 21.53 18.08
CA VAL A 176 -23.02 21.98 17.25
C VAL A 176 -21.99 22.70 18.13
N TYR A 177 -20.74 22.31 17.98
CA TYR A 177 -19.57 22.87 18.64
C TYR A 177 -18.55 23.30 17.59
N ILE A 178 -18.01 24.51 17.76
CA ILE A 178 -16.90 25.04 16.97
C ILE A 178 -15.82 25.47 17.95
N ASP A 179 -14.60 24.95 17.78
CA ASP A 179 -13.47 25.18 18.70
C ASP A 179 -13.87 24.96 20.18
N ASN A 180 -14.57 23.85 20.46
CA ASN A 180 -15.11 23.47 21.77
C ASN A 180 -16.15 24.43 22.37
N LYS A 181 -16.70 25.36 21.60
CA LYS A 181 -17.77 26.28 22.04
C LYS A 181 -19.09 25.89 21.41
N LEU A 182 -20.15 25.80 22.22
CA LEU A 182 -21.51 25.52 21.74
C LEU A 182 -22.00 26.66 20.84
N ARG A 183 -22.56 26.31 19.69
CA ARG A 183 -23.08 27.23 18.67
C ARG A 183 -24.54 26.86 18.34
N PRO A 184 -25.50 27.28 19.19
CA PRO A 184 -26.91 26.93 19.01
C PRO A 184 -27.55 27.62 17.79
N ASP A 185 -26.90 28.65 17.26
CA ASP A 185 -27.30 29.37 16.05
C ASP A 185 -27.07 28.56 14.76
N ILE A 186 -26.24 27.51 14.82
CA ILE A 186 -25.92 26.67 13.68
C ILE A 186 -26.75 25.40 13.73
N GLN A 187 -27.62 25.22 12.73
CA GLN A 187 -28.48 24.04 12.62
C GLN A 187 -27.90 22.96 11.70
N PHE A 188 -27.17 23.36 10.66
CA PHE A 188 -26.70 22.48 9.59
C PHE A 188 -25.17 22.43 9.55
N VAL A 189 -24.65 21.24 9.31
CA VAL A 189 -23.22 20.95 9.22
C VAL A 189 -22.92 20.07 8.00
N HIS A 190 -21.67 20.13 7.55
CA HIS A 190 -21.14 19.22 6.55
C HIS A 190 -20.91 17.84 7.18
N PRO A 191 -21.39 16.74 6.57
CA PRO A 191 -21.01 15.38 6.95
C PRO A 191 -19.57 15.08 6.47
N THR A 192 -18.58 15.72 7.07
CA THR A 192 -17.15 15.53 6.75
C THR A 192 -16.70 14.08 6.90
N PHE A 193 -17.30 13.29 7.80
CA PHE A 193 -17.05 11.85 7.86
C PHE A 193 -17.27 11.17 6.51
N LEU A 194 -18.33 11.56 5.79
CA LEU A 194 -18.70 11.05 4.48
C LEU A 194 -17.73 11.58 3.42
N TYR A 195 -17.38 12.86 3.48
CA TYR A 195 -16.40 13.45 2.56
C TYR A 195 -15.04 12.75 2.68
N GLU A 196 -14.56 12.53 3.90
CA GLU A 196 -13.30 11.82 4.16
C GLU A 196 -13.39 10.34 3.73
N SER A 197 -14.51 9.66 4.02
CA SER A 197 -14.70 8.25 3.64
C SER A 197 -14.73 8.09 2.11
N LEU A 198 -15.48 8.94 1.40
CA LEU A 198 -15.55 8.93 -0.06
C LEU A 198 -14.22 9.35 -0.72
N TRP A 199 -13.53 10.35 -0.17
CA TRP A 199 -12.21 10.76 -0.67
C TRP A 199 -11.20 9.62 -0.58
N ASN A 200 -11.19 8.89 0.53
CA ASN A 200 -10.32 7.73 0.70
C ASN A 200 -10.78 6.56 -0.18
N LEU A 201 -12.07 6.37 -0.40
CA LEU A 201 -12.59 5.32 -1.29
C LEU A 201 -12.17 5.55 -2.74
N VAL A 202 -12.34 6.78 -3.25
CA VAL A 202 -11.91 7.16 -4.60
C VAL A 202 -10.40 6.99 -4.75
N GLY A 203 -9.63 7.50 -3.79
CA GLY A 203 -8.18 7.34 -3.77
C GLY A 203 -7.74 5.88 -3.72
N PHE A 204 -8.41 5.07 -2.91
CA PHE A 204 -8.15 3.63 -2.81
C PHE A 204 -8.35 2.97 -4.17
N ILE A 205 -9.49 3.20 -4.82
CA ILE A 205 -9.79 2.65 -6.16
C ILE A 205 -8.70 3.04 -7.17
N ILE A 206 -8.33 4.32 -7.23
CA ILE A 206 -7.27 4.82 -8.13
C ILE A 206 -5.94 4.11 -7.84
N ILE A 207 -5.55 4.04 -6.57
CA ILE A 207 -4.32 3.36 -6.15
C ILE A 207 -4.37 1.88 -6.50
N GLN A 208 -5.51 1.19 -6.37
CA GLN A 208 -5.64 -0.22 -6.77
C GLN A 208 -5.39 -0.42 -8.26
N LEU A 209 -5.86 0.51 -9.10
CA LEU A 209 -5.63 0.46 -10.55
C LEU A 209 -4.16 0.68 -10.89
N ILE A 210 -3.51 1.64 -10.21
CA ILE A 210 -2.08 1.95 -10.42
C ILE A 210 -1.19 0.82 -9.88
N TYR A 211 -1.58 0.20 -8.75
CA TYR A 211 -0.83 -0.91 -8.13
C TYR A 211 -0.50 -2.01 -9.11
N ARG A 212 -1.45 -2.35 -9.99
CA ARG A 212 -1.29 -3.40 -11.01
C ARG A 212 -0.21 -3.08 -12.05
N LYS A 213 0.15 -1.81 -12.20
CA LYS A 213 1.12 -1.28 -13.17
C LYS A 213 2.29 -0.58 -12.48
N LYS A 214 2.50 -0.84 -11.19
CA LYS A 214 3.59 -0.27 -10.38
C LYS A 214 4.93 -0.50 -11.08
N LYS A 215 5.73 0.56 -11.16
CA LYS A 215 7.05 0.60 -11.83
C LYS A 215 8.21 0.64 -10.85
N ALA A 216 7.97 1.06 -9.61
CA ALA A 216 9.00 1.18 -8.59
C ALA A 216 8.46 0.90 -7.19
N ASN A 217 9.30 0.34 -6.32
CA ASN A 217 9.00 0.23 -4.89
C ASN A 217 8.95 1.62 -4.25
N GLY A 218 7.89 1.90 -3.51
CA GLY A 218 7.56 3.18 -2.91
C GLY A 218 6.62 4.04 -3.76
N GLU A 219 6.30 3.64 -4.99
CA GLU A 219 5.40 4.40 -5.87
C GLU A 219 4.01 4.55 -5.25
N ILE A 220 3.48 3.47 -4.69
CA ILE A 220 2.12 3.43 -4.12
C ILE A 220 2.05 4.20 -2.82
N PHE A 221 3.05 4.03 -1.95
CA PHE A 221 3.18 4.83 -0.75
C PHE A 221 3.30 6.33 -1.07
N SER A 222 4.09 6.70 -2.08
CA SER A 222 4.23 8.10 -2.50
C SER A 222 2.91 8.68 -3.02
N LEU A 223 2.18 7.91 -3.83
CA LEU A 223 0.86 8.30 -4.33
C LEU A 223 -0.15 8.46 -3.18
N TYR A 224 -0.11 7.57 -2.19
CA TYR A 224 -0.94 7.71 -1.00
C TYR A 224 -0.60 8.99 -0.22
N MET A 225 0.68 9.29 0.01
CA MET A 225 1.09 10.53 0.69
C MET A 225 0.60 11.78 -0.06
N LEU A 226 0.74 11.78 -1.38
CA LEU A 226 0.24 12.86 -2.25
C LEU A 226 -1.28 12.99 -2.12
N TRP A 227 -2.02 11.88 -2.29
CA TRP A 227 -3.48 11.86 -2.22
C TRP A 227 -4.02 12.31 -0.85
N TYR A 228 -3.41 11.81 0.22
CA TYR A 228 -3.74 12.17 1.59
C TYR A 228 -3.51 13.66 1.83
N GLY A 229 -2.33 14.16 1.44
CA GLY A 229 -1.97 15.57 1.61
C GLY A 229 -2.91 16.51 0.86
N PHE A 230 -3.26 16.15 -0.38
CA PHE A 230 -4.19 16.91 -1.21
C PHE A 230 -5.59 16.97 -0.56
N GLY A 231 -6.13 15.82 -0.12
CA GLY A 231 -7.44 15.77 0.53
C GLY A 231 -7.49 16.53 1.86
N ARG A 232 -6.42 16.45 2.64
CA ARG A 232 -6.31 17.17 3.92
C ARG A 232 -6.43 18.67 3.76
N GLY A 233 -5.87 19.25 2.69
CA GLY A 233 -6.04 20.67 2.41
C GLY A 233 -7.52 21.08 2.38
N PHE A 234 -8.34 20.39 1.58
CA PHE A 234 -9.76 20.77 1.38
C PHE A 234 -10.66 20.43 2.57
N ILE A 235 -10.59 19.20 3.06
CA ILE A 235 -11.56 18.73 4.06
C ILE A 235 -11.29 19.36 5.43
N GLU A 236 -10.03 19.58 5.76
CA GLU A 236 -9.66 20.18 7.04
C GLU A 236 -10.03 21.67 7.12
N MET A 237 -10.07 22.39 5.99
CA MET A 237 -10.57 23.76 5.96
C MET A 237 -12.05 23.85 6.35
N LEU A 238 -12.84 22.81 6.09
CA LEU A 238 -14.24 22.74 6.48
C LEU A 238 -14.44 22.34 7.95
N ARG A 239 -13.49 21.61 8.56
CA ARG A 239 -13.64 21.09 9.93
C ARG A 239 -13.74 22.21 10.95
N THR A 240 -14.65 22.04 11.91
CA THR A 240 -14.87 22.99 13.01
C THR A 240 -14.02 22.71 14.24
N ASP A 241 -13.42 21.52 14.31
CA ASP A 241 -12.53 21.07 15.36
C ASP A 241 -11.15 20.80 14.77
N SER A 242 -10.15 21.57 15.17
CA SER A 242 -8.81 21.43 14.63
C SER A 242 -7.75 21.73 15.69
N LEU A 243 -6.67 20.95 15.64
CA LEU A 243 -5.48 21.22 16.42
C LEU A 243 -4.65 22.27 15.68
N TYR A 244 -4.33 23.37 16.34
CA TYR A 244 -3.51 24.45 15.77
C TYR A 244 -2.04 24.27 16.11
N LEU A 245 -1.16 24.64 15.17
CA LEU A 245 0.28 24.50 15.30
C LEU A 245 0.83 25.64 16.18
N PHE A 246 1.42 25.35 17.34
CA PHE A 246 2.18 26.31 18.17
C PHE A 246 1.54 27.70 18.34
N ASN A 247 0.25 27.76 18.70
CA ASN A 247 -0.55 29.00 18.82
C ASN A 247 -0.64 29.86 17.53
N THR A 248 -0.34 29.29 16.37
CA THR A 248 -0.57 29.93 15.07
C THR A 248 -1.98 29.67 14.57
N SER A 249 -2.41 30.41 13.54
CA SER A 249 -3.68 30.17 12.84
C SER A 249 -3.65 28.96 11.89
N ILE A 250 -2.54 28.22 11.83
CA ILE A 250 -2.37 27.09 10.92
C ILE A 250 -2.80 25.80 11.62
N LYS A 251 -3.74 25.09 11.02
CA LYS A 251 -4.16 23.76 11.47
C LYS A 251 -3.02 22.75 11.25
N PHE A 252 -2.68 21.99 12.29
CA PHE A 252 -1.59 21.00 12.27
C PHE A 252 -1.79 19.91 11.20
N SER A 253 -3.04 19.50 11.01
CA SER A 253 -3.50 18.57 9.97
C SER A 253 -3.29 19.11 8.55
N VAL A 254 -3.42 20.43 8.34
CA VAL A 254 -3.10 21.09 7.05
C VAL A 254 -1.59 21.11 6.84
N PHE A 255 -0.82 21.47 7.86
CA PHE A 255 0.65 21.46 7.80
C PHE A 255 1.20 20.07 7.46
N THR A 256 0.76 19.04 8.20
CA THR A 256 1.15 17.65 7.92
C THR A 256 0.66 17.18 6.55
N GLY A 257 -0.54 17.58 6.12
CA GLY A 257 -1.03 17.35 4.76
C GLY A 257 -0.11 17.94 3.69
N PHE A 258 0.33 19.19 3.86
CA PHE A 258 1.27 19.84 2.95
C PHE A 258 2.61 19.11 2.88
N VAL A 259 3.17 18.72 4.03
CA VAL A 259 4.42 17.94 4.09
C VAL A 259 4.26 16.59 3.37
N CYS A 260 3.14 15.89 3.57
CA CYS A 260 2.84 14.65 2.86
C CYS A 260 2.72 14.88 1.35
N PHE A 261 2.06 15.96 0.92
CA PHE A 261 1.90 16.28 -0.49
C PHE A 261 3.24 16.54 -1.18
N VAL A 262 4.07 17.42 -0.62
CA VAL A 262 5.37 17.77 -1.18
C VAL A 262 6.33 16.58 -1.12
N GLY A 263 6.41 15.91 0.04
CA GLY A 263 7.28 14.76 0.24
C GLY A 263 6.90 13.57 -0.65
N GLY A 264 5.61 13.27 -0.75
CA GLY A 264 5.08 12.22 -1.64
C GLY A 264 5.35 12.53 -3.11
N THR A 265 5.14 13.77 -3.55
CA THR A 265 5.44 14.19 -4.93
C THR A 265 6.92 14.08 -5.27
N ALA A 266 7.79 14.59 -4.39
CA ALA A 266 9.24 14.52 -4.59
C ALA A 266 9.74 13.08 -4.63
N LEU A 267 9.27 12.23 -3.71
CA LEU A 267 9.62 10.82 -3.65
C LEU A 267 9.13 10.08 -4.90
N LEU A 268 7.89 10.32 -5.35
CA LEU A 268 7.34 9.73 -6.56
C LEU A 268 8.18 10.07 -7.80
N ILE A 269 8.51 11.36 -8.00
CA ILE A 269 9.33 11.81 -9.13
C ILE A 269 10.70 11.15 -9.10
N TYR A 270 11.34 11.12 -7.92
CA TYR A 270 12.64 10.49 -7.74
C TYR A 270 12.62 8.99 -8.11
N LEU A 271 11.64 8.24 -7.58
CA LEU A 271 11.51 6.81 -7.80
C LEU A 271 11.21 6.47 -9.26
N LEU A 272 10.34 7.23 -9.92
CA LEU A 272 10.00 7.03 -11.33
C LEU A 272 11.18 7.33 -12.26
N LYS A 273 11.95 8.40 -11.98
CA LYS A 273 13.18 8.70 -12.72
C LYS A 273 14.23 7.60 -12.55
N LYS A 274 14.41 7.12 -11.32
CA LYS A 274 15.34 6.03 -11.00
C LYS A 274 14.95 4.72 -11.71
N SER A 275 13.67 4.36 -11.67
CA SER A 275 13.14 3.17 -12.36
C SER A 275 13.30 3.27 -13.88
N LYS A 276 12.99 4.42 -14.48
CA LYS A 276 13.20 4.64 -15.92
C LYS A 276 14.66 4.47 -16.33
N LYS A 277 15.60 5.02 -15.56
CA LYS A 277 17.04 4.89 -15.82
C LYS A 277 17.48 3.41 -15.72
N SER A 278 17.10 2.72 -14.65
CA SER A 278 17.42 1.31 -14.46
C SER A 278 16.87 0.42 -15.58
N ASN A 279 15.65 0.69 -16.06
CA ASN A 279 15.06 -0.08 -17.17
C ASN A 279 15.75 0.21 -18.51
N ALA A 280 16.24 1.44 -18.73
CA ALA A 280 17.01 1.77 -19.93
C ALA A 280 18.38 1.06 -19.93
N GLU A 281 19.06 1.04 -18.78
CA GLU A 281 20.33 0.31 -18.61
C GLU A 281 20.15 -1.21 -18.81
N LEU A 282 19.06 -1.79 -18.30
CA LEU A 282 18.72 -3.19 -18.53
C LEU A 282 18.44 -3.48 -20.02
N ALA A 283 17.68 -2.63 -20.70
CA ALA A 283 17.41 -2.79 -22.12
C ALA A 283 18.68 -2.70 -22.99
N GLU A 284 19.61 -1.82 -22.62
CA GLU A 284 20.92 -1.72 -23.27
C GLU A 284 21.77 -2.97 -23.02
N TYR A 285 21.79 -3.47 -21.78
CA TYR A 285 22.46 -4.73 -21.43
C TYR A 285 21.88 -5.94 -22.16
N GLU A 286 20.55 -6.08 -22.22
CA GLU A 286 19.87 -7.15 -22.97
C GLU A 286 20.19 -7.09 -24.47
N LYS A 287 20.26 -5.88 -25.04
CA LYS A 287 20.67 -5.67 -26.43
C LYS A 287 22.14 -6.06 -26.66
N ALA A 288 23.03 -5.69 -25.75
CA ALA A 288 24.44 -6.07 -25.83
C ALA A 288 24.65 -7.58 -25.68
N TYR A 289 23.96 -8.20 -24.71
CA TYR A 289 24.05 -9.63 -24.46
C TYR A 289 23.49 -10.45 -25.63
N SER A 290 22.33 -10.08 -26.18
CA SER A 290 21.76 -10.73 -27.36
C SER A 290 22.65 -10.59 -28.61
N ALA A 291 23.35 -9.47 -28.77
CA ALA A 291 24.33 -9.31 -29.86
C ALA A 291 25.53 -10.25 -29.69
N VAL A 292 26.04 -10.43 -28.46
CA VAL A 292 27.14 -11.38 -28.16
C VAL A 292 26.68 -12.82 -28.32
N ASP A 293 25.47 -13.17 -27.87
CA ASP A 293 24.92 -14.52 -28.00
C ASP A 293 24.66 -14.88 -29.48
N THR A 294 24.18 -13.92 -30.28
CA THR A 294 24.05 -14.08 -31.74
C THR A 294 25.41 -14.25 -32.40
N TYR A 295 26.43 -13.49 -31.98
CA TYR A 295 27.79 -13.62 -32.49
C TYR A 295 28.38 -15.01 -32.16
N ASN A 296 28.30 -15.44 -30.90
CA ASN A 296 28.80 -16.75 -30.47
C ASN A 296 28.07 -17.91 -31.15
N THR A 297 26.75 -17.81 -31.36
CA THR A 297 25.99 -18.86 -32.06
C THR A 297 26.30 -18.93 -33.55
N VAL A 298 26.64 -17.80 -34.19
CA VAL A 298 27.11 -17.76 -35.58
C VAL A 298 28.54 -18.30 -35.70
N ASP A 299 29.45 -17.91 -34.80
CA ASP A 299 30.83 -18.43 -34.80
C ASP A 299 30.88 -19.93 -34.53
N VAL A 300 30.09 -20.44 -33.57
CA VAL A 300 30.00 -21.90 -33.31
C VAL A 300 29.40 -22.66 -34.50
N LYS A 301 28.44 -22.07 -35.22
CA LYS A 301 27.92 -22.67 -36.46
C LYS A 301 28.95 -22.67 -37.57
N ASN A 302 29.68 -21.57 -37.76
CA ASN A 302 30.71 -21.47 -38.79
C ASN A 302 31.87 -22.43 -38.51
N GLU A 303 32.31 -22.57 -37.25
CA GLU A 303 33.33 -23.55 -36.86
C GLU A 303 32.86 -25.01 -37.01
N ALA A 304 31.56 -25.28 -36.80
CA ALA A 304 30.98 -26.60 -37.02
C ALA A 304 30.86 -26.94 -38.52
N ASP A 305 30.43 -25.99 -39.34
CA ASP A 305 30.32 -26.14 -40.80
C ASP A 305 31.72 -26.31 -41.45
N ASP A 306 32.75 -25.59 -40.98
CA ASP A 306 34.13 -25.76 -41.46
C ASP A 306 34.71 -27.13 -41.10
N LYS A 307 34.39 -27.67 -39.90
CA LYS A 307 34.79 -29.04 -39.51
C LYS A 307 34.08 -30.11 -40.32
N GLU A 308 32.78 -29.93 -40.60
CA GLU A 308 32.03 -30.88 -41.42
C GLU A 308 32.51 -30.88 -42.88
N LEU A 309 32.96 -29.71 -43.37
CA LEU A 309 33.57 -29.55 -44.69
C LEU A 309 34.98 -30.18 -44.74
N SER A 310 35.81 -30.02 -43.71
CA SER A 310 37.14 -30.65 -43.65
C SER A 310 37.04 -32.18 -43.59
N GLU A 311 36.12 -32.74 -42.81
CA GLU A 311 35.90 -34.21 -42.77
C GLU A 311 35.40 -34.77 -44.12
N LYS A 312 34.59 -34.01 -44.86
CA LYS A 312 34.15 -34.39 -46.22
C LYS A 312 35.29 -34.34 -47.21
N LEU A 313 36.19 -33.37 -47.10
CA LEU A 313 37.39 -33.25 -47.95
C LEU A 313 38.39 -34.38 -47.67
N ASP A 314 38.64 -34.71 -46.40
CA ASP A 314 39.53 -35.83 -46.01
C ASP A 314 38.99 -37.18 -46.50
N LYS A 315 37.66 -37.39 -46.45
CA LYS A 315 37.03 -38.60 -47.00
C LYS A 315 37.14 -38.66 -48.52
N LEU A 316 37.06 -37.53 -49.21
CA LEU A 316 37.22 -37.44 -50.66
C LEU A 316 38.69 -37.64 -51.12
N GLU A 317 39.66 -37.18 -50.33
CA GLU A 317 41.08 -37.46 -50.60
C GLU A 317 41.44 -38.93 -50.34
N ASN A 318 40.92 -39.53 -49.26
CA ASN A 318 41.14 -40.95 -48.99
C ASN A 318 40.47 -41.86 -50.03
N ALA A 319 39.26 -41.53 -50.48
CA ALA A 319 38.59 -42.27 -51.56
C ALA A 319 39.33 -42.17 -52.91
N LYS A 320 40.00 -41.05 -53.20
CA LYS A 320 40.85 -40.90 -54.39
C LYS A 320 42.18 -41.66 -54.29
N ASN A 321 42.69 -41.87 -53.09
CA ASN A 321 43.91 -42.64 -52.88
C ASN A 321 43.64 -44.16 -52.98
N ASP A 322 42.48 -44.64 -52.53
CA ASP A 322 42.08 -46.05 -52.61
C ASP A 322 41.68 -46.51 -54.03
N GLU A 323 41.14 -45.64 -54.90
CA GLU A 323 40.88 -45.99 -56.31
C GLU A 323 42.15 -46.14 -57.17
N SER A 324 43.33 -45.80 -56.64
CA SER A 324 44.62 -46.00 -57.33
C SER A 324 45.31 -47.34 -56.99
N SER A 325 44.73 -48.14 -56.08
CA SER A 325 45.39 -49.35 -55.57
C SER A 325 44.47 -50.56 -55.42
N ASP A 326 43.60 -50.88 -56.39
CA ASP A 326 43.27 -52.30 -56.62
C ASP A 326 42.52 -52.54 -57.95
N LYS A 327 43.25 -53.06 -58.93
CA LYS A 327 42.71 -53.92 -60.00
C LYS A 327 43.70 -55.04 -60.25
N SER A 328 43.70 -56.05 -59.39
CA SER A 328 44.26 -57.36 -59.71
C SER A 328 43.43 -58.48 -59.09
N VAL A 329 42.87 -59.32 -59.98
CA VAL A 329 42.56 -60.76 -59.82
C VAL A 329 41.31 -61.13 -58.98
N GLU A 330 40.51 -62.18 -59.20
CA GLU A 330 40.02 -63.03 -60.30
C GLU A 330 39.19 -64.14 -59.60
N GLU A 331 38.07 -64.56 -60.21
CA GLU A 331 37.37 -65.87 -60.13
C GLU A 331 37.24 -66.67 -58.81
N THR A 332 36.01 -67.08 -58.46
CA THR A 332 35.58 -68.50 -58.58
C THR A 332 34.06 -68.70 -58.50
N ILE A 333 33.64 -69.85 -59.06
CA ILE A 333 32.33 -70.28 -59.56
C ILE A 333 31.62 -71.24 -58.58
N ASP A 334 30.27 -71.18 -58.54
CA ASP A 334 29.30 -72.29 -58.73
C ASP A 334 28.19 -72.55 -57.66
N LYS A 335 26.95 -72.56 -58.18
CA LYS A 335 25.77 -73.45 -57.92
C LYS A 335 25.20 -73.66 -56.51
N ASN A 336 23.94 -73.24 -56.30
CA ASN A 336 22.73 -74.09 -56.50
C ASN A 336 21.42 -73.48 -55.93
N ASN A 337 20.37 -73.57 -56.75
CA ASN A 337 18.93 -73.75 -56.47
C ASN A 337 18.13 -72.82 -55.53
N ASP A 338 17.32 -71.96 -56.16
CA ASP A 338 15.85 -71.96 -56.19
C ASP A 338 15.06 -72.63 -55.04
N GLY A 339 14.12 -71.85 -54.50
CA GLY A 339 12.97 -72.31 -53.71
C GLY A 339 12.07 -71.15 -53.25
N GLU A 340 11.08 -70.82 -54.08
CA GLU A 340 9.76 -70.17 -53.86
C GLU A 340 9.38 -69.73 -52.42
N ILE A 341 9.00 -68.48 -52.17
CA ILE A 341 7.68 -67.80 -52.40
C ILE A 341 6.49 -68.46 -51.68
N GLU A 342 6.00 -67.79 -50.63
CA GLU A 342 4.60 -67.49 -50.22
C GLU A 342 4.70 -66.93 -48.79
N LYS A 343 4.02 -65.87 -48.34
CA LYS A 343 2.89 -65.07 -48.80
C LYS A 343 2.90 -63.75 -48.04
#